data_AF-A0A9D4Q193-F1
#
_entry.id   AF-A0A9D4Q193-F1
#
_cell.length_a   1.000
_cell.length_b   1.000
_cell.length_c   1.000
_cell.angle_alpha   90.00
_cell.angle_beta   90.00
_cell.angle_gamma   90.00
#
_symmetry.space_group_name_H-M   'P 1'
#
loop_
_entity.id
_entity.type
_entity.pdbx_description
1 polymer ?
#
loop_
_entity_poly.entity_id
_entity_poly.type
_entity_poly.pdbx_seq_one_letter_code
_entity_poly.pdbx_strand_id
1 'polypeptide(L)'
;MLRGRALRRCGRRGLRMALQRGTDGGPSSHELALLELVRWHPGALSKPGEPRLVLGVALRWISHCQDDPPLVEAALEALGSLLLRHRAGLRECCFELLMSVFHLLASPAASVRHKALGLTLILLEVDPVCASRELLYLAATGDRLQRLATMVAFRRLLCRGPGQPFNVWLLPMQALYELYLEHAEQPADDVLRTEGCLGLELLEHTCEYVDHCDSEDRATPD
;
A
#
# COMPACT_ATOMS: atom_id res chain seq x y z
N MET A 1 -4.48 19.25 25.43
CA MET A 1 -5.86 19.08 24.92
C MET A 1 -6.30 20.11 23.85
N LEU A 2 -5.81 21.36 23.87
CA LEU A 2 -6.29 22.42 22.95
C LEU A 2 -5.94 22.19 21.47
N ARG A 3 -4.74 21.65 21.16
CA ARG A 3 -4.31 21.35 19.77
C ARG A 3 -5.23 20.34 19.06
N GLY A 4 -5.64 19.27 19.74
CA GLY A 4 -6.54 18.26 19.15
C GLY A 4 -7.95 18.77 18.86
N ARG A 5 -8.46 19.73 19.64
CA ARG A 5 -9.76 20.37 19.37
C ARG A 5 -9.69 21.35 18.21
N ALA A 6 -8.58 22.09 18.09
CA ALA A 6 -8.33 22.97 16.95
C ALA A 6 -8.21 22.16 15.64
N LEU A 7 -7.41 21.10 15.64
CA LEU A 7 -7.25 20.20 14.49
C LEU A 7 -8.59 19.61 14.05
N ARG A 8 -9.40 19.08 14.96
CA ARG A 8 -10.73 18.56 14.62
C ARG A 8 -11.66 19.61 14.02
N ARG A 9 -11.65 20.85 14.53
CA ARG A 9 -12.46 21.93 13.97
C ARG A 9 -11.99 22.33 12.58
N CYS A 10 -10.69 22.52 12.39
CA CYS A 10 -10.10 22.90 11.10
C CYS A 10 -10.28 21.78 10.06
N GLY A 11 -9.97 20.54 10.41
CA GLY A 11 -10.15 19.39 9.52
C GLY A 11 -11.60 19.13 9.15
N ARG A 12 -12.55 19.29 10.09
CA ARG A 12 -14.00 19.22 9.76
C ARG A 12 -14.46 20.38 8.89
N ARG A 13 -13.82 21.54 8.98
CA ARG A 13 -14.07 22.64 8.04
C ARG A 13 -13.52 22.27 6.65
N GLY A 14 -12.31 21.71 6.59
CA GLY A 14 -11.73 21.19 5.35
C GLY A 14 -12.61 20.14 4.67
N LEU A 15 -13.11 19.17 5.43
CA LEU A 15 -14.05 18.16 4.93
C LEU A 15 -15.31 18.79 4.31
N ARG A 16 -15.92 19.76 5.00
CA ARG A 16 -17.11 20.47 4.48
C ARG A 16 -16.81 21.24 3.20
N MET A 17 -15.64 21.87 3.11
CA MET A 17 -15.24 22.60 1.91
C MET A 17 -14.97 21.65 0.73
N ALA A 18 -14.31 20.52 0.98
CA ALA A 18 -14.09 19.49 -0.04
C ALA A 18 -15.43 18.91 -0.53
N LEU A 19 -16.42 18.71 0.35
CA LEU A 19 -17.76 18.27 -0.04
C LEU A 19 -18.50 19.31 -0.91
N GLN A 20 -18.28 20.60 -0.68
CA GLN A 20 -18.95 21.68 -1.41
C GLN A 20 -18.32 21.99 -2.77
N ARG A 21 -16.98 21.90 -2.86
CA ARG A 21 -16.23 22.22 -4.08
C ARG A 21 -16.01 21.01 -4.98
N GLY A 22 -16.24 19.80 -4.47
CA GLY A 22 -15.75 18.60 -5.11
C GLY A 22 -14.23 18.51 -5.04
N THR A 23 -13.65 17.73 -5.94
CA THR A 23 -12.20 17.52 -6.05
C THR A 23 -11.49 18.54 -6.94
N ASP A 24 -12.20 19.57 -7.42
CA ASP A 24 -11.66 20.51 -8.41
C ASP A 24 -11.01 21.72 -7.71
N GLY A 25 -9.68 21.68 -7.59
CA GLY A 25 -8.86 22.72 -7.00
C GLY A 25 -7.48 22.23 -6.56
N GLY A 26 -6.50 23.14 -6.57
CA GLY A 26 -5.15 22.87 -6.09
C GLY A 26 -5.06 22.76 -4.55
N PRO A 27 -3.90 22.32 -4.02
CA PRO A 27 -3.68 22.12 -2.58
C PRO A 27 -4.05 23.35 -1.76
N SER A 28 -4.90 23.19 -0.75
CA SER A 28 -5.28 24.28 0.17
C SER A 28 -4.98 23.98 1.63
N SER A 29 -4.76 25.01 2.44
CA SER A 29 -4.52 24.86 3.89
C SER A 29 -5.66 24.12 4.63
N HIS A 30 -6.87 24.16 4.09
CA HIS A 30 -8.02 23.43 4.62
C HIS A 30 -7.97 21.93 4.30
N GLU A 31 -7.48 21.56 3.12
CA GLU A 31 -7.23 20.17 2.75
C GLU A 31 -6.06 19.58 3.53
N LEU A 32 -5.00 20.35 3.77
CA LEU A 32 -3.91 19.92 4.65
C LEU A 32 -4.44 19.60 6.06
N ALA A 33 -5.29 20.48 6.60
CA ALA A 33 -5.92 20.25 7.90
C ALA A 33 -6.86 19.02 7.90
N LEU A 34 -7.45 18.68 6.75
CA LEU A 34 -8.24 17.45 6.58
C LEU A 34 -7.34 16.21 6.56
N LEU A 35 -6.22 16.23 5.83
CA LEU A 35 -5.26 15.13 5.80
C LEU A 35 -4.67 14.88 7.18
N GLU A 36 -4.26 15.93 7.89
CA GLU A 36 -3.80 15.84 9.28
C GLU A 36 -4.90 15.33 10.23
N LEU A 37 -6.15 15.74 10.04
CA LEU A 37 -7.26 15.18 10.81
C LEU A 37 -7.39 13.67 10.61
N VAL A 38 -7.31 13.20 9.37
CA VAL A 38 -7.49 11.78 9.03
C VAL A 38 -6.30 10.95 9.49
N ARG A 39 -5.08 11.46 9.33
CA ARG A 39 -3.85 10.87 9.84
C ARG A 39 -3.93 10.59 11.35
N TRP A 40 -4.40 11.56 12.13
CA TRP A 40 -4.44 11.41 13.59
C TRP A 40 -5.76 10.85 14.14
N HIS A 41 -6.86 11.02 13.40
CA HIS A 41 -8.21 10.66 13.83
C HIS A 41 -9.03 10.09 12.66
N PRO A 42 -8.68 8.92 12.10
CA PRO A 42 -9.36 8.37 10.91
C PRO A 42 -10.84 8.01 11.18
N GLY A 43 -11.21 7.80 12.45
CA GLY A 43 -12.61 7.63 12.88
C GLY A 43 -13.43 8.93 12.93
N ALA A 44 -12.84 10.08 12.57
CA ALA A 44 -13.57 11.34 12.45
C ALA A 44 -14.46 11.40 11.20
N LEU A 45 -14.22 10.51 10.23
CA LEU A 45 -15.07 10.31 9.06
C LEU A 45 -16.23 9.38 9.47
N SER A 46 -17.43 9.93 9.43
CA SER A 46 -18.64 9.30 9.99
C SER A 46 -19.74 9.08 8.97
N LYS A 47 -19.67 9.75 7.80
CA LYS A 47 -20.68 9.60 6.75
C LYS A 47 -20.17 8.74 5.60
N PRO A 48 -21.07 7.99 4.94
CA PRO A 48 -20.77 7.35 3.66
C PRO A 48 -20.21 8.37 2.65
N GLY A 49 -19.18 7.98 1.90
CA GLY A 49 -18.55 8.83 0.88
C GLY A 49 -17.46 9.79 1.39
N GLU A 50 -17.43 10.14 2.69
CA GLU A 50 -16.34 10.96 3.26
C GLU A 50 -14.96 10.32 3.05
N PRO A 51 -14.76 8.99 3.24
CA PRO A 51 -13.48 8.36 2.96
C PRO A 51 -13.03 8.51 1.51
N ARG A 52 -13.94 8.32 0.54
CA ARG A 52 -13.62 8.41 -0.90
C ARG A 52 -13.28 9.84 -1.32
N LEU A 53 -13.89 10.84 -0.70
CA LEU A 53 -13.53 12.24 -0.91
C LEU A 53 -12.12 12.54 -0.38
N VAL A 54 -11.81 12.10 0.85
CA VAL A 54 -10.48 12.27 1.45
C VAL A 54 -9.40 11.58 0.63
N LEU A 55 -9.69 10.38 0.13
CA LEU A 55 -8.84 9.66 -0.81
C LEU A 55 -8.49 10.53 -2.02
N GLY A 56 -9.50 11.08 -2.69
CA GLY A 56 -9.29 11.96 -3.84
C GLY A 56 -8.48 13.21 -3.49
N VAL A 57 -8.68 13.81 -2.31
CA VAL A 57 -7.86 14.92 -1.82
C VAL A 57 -6.40 14.49 -1.66
N ALA A 58 -6.13 13.36 -1.01
CA ALA A 58 -4.78 12.87 -0.79
C ALA A 58 -4.06 12.54 -2.10
N LEU A 59 -4.74 11.90 -3.06
CA LEU A 59 -4.19 11.59 -4.38
C LEU A 59 -3.83 12.86 -5.17
N ARG A 60 -4.69 13.89 -5.14
CA ARG A 60 -4.35 15.20 -5.72
C ARG A 60 -3.13 15.80 -5.05
N TRP A 61 -3.05 15.77 -3.73
CA TRP A 61 -1.90 16.29 -2.99
C TRP A 61 -0.60 15.59 -3.39
N ILE A 62 -0.62 14.26 -3.49
CA ILE A 62 0.51 13.49 -4.00
C ILE A 62 0.92 13.96 -5.40
N SER A 63 -0.03 14.19 -6.29
CA SER A 63 0.25 14.66 -7.66
C SER A 63 0.75 16.10 -7.74
N HIS A 64 0.25 17.01 -6.89
CA HIS A 64 0.57 18.45 -6.96
C HIS A 64 1.78 18.85 -6.12
N CYS A 65 2.13 18.06 -5.10
CA CYS A 65 3.20 18.37 -4.16
C CYS A 65 4.40 17.44 -4.33
N GLN A 66 4.62 16.85 -5.51
CA GLN A 66 5.72 15.89 -5.77
C GLN A 66 7.10 16.46 -5.38
N ASP A 67 7.27 17.78 -5.47
CA ASP A 67 8.49 18.50 -5.11
C ASP A 67 8.59 18.89 -3.62
N ASP A 68 7.58 18.56 -2.80
CA ASP A 68 7.54 18.83 -1.35
C ASP A 68 7.34 17.50 -0.58
N PRO A 69 8.44 16.78 -0.25
CA PRO A 69 8.37 15.47 0.39
C PRO A 69 7.56 15.47 1.71
N PRO A 70 7.72 16.44 2.64
CA PRO A 70 6.88 16.52 3.83
C PRO A 70 5.37 16.50 3.56
N LEU A 71 4.90 17.16 2.51
CA LEU A 71 3.47 17.18 2.17
C LEU A 71 3.01 15.85 1.56
N VAL A 72 3.81 15.25 0.68
CA VAL A 72 3.55 13.91 0.13
C VAL A 72 3.51 12.88 1.24
N GLU A 73 4.43 12.97 2.20
CA GLU A 73 4.51 12.12 3.37
C GLU A 73 3.25 12.19 4.23
N ALA A 74 2.77 13.39 4.55
CA ALA A 74 1.54 13.59 5.31
C ALA A 74 0.31 13.01 4.58
N ALA A 75 0.26 13.15 3.24
CA ALA A 75 -0.80 12.56 2.43
C ALA A 75 -0.75 11.02 2.46
N LEU A 76 0.43 10.41 2.32
CA LEU A 76 0.63 8.96 2.41
C LEU A 76 0.24 8.41 3.80
N GLU A 77 0.59 9.10 4.88
CA GLU A 77 0.21 8.72 6.24
C GLU A 77 -1.31 8.80 6.46
N ALA A 78 -1.94 9.85 5.91
CA ALA A 78 -3.38 9.99 5.94
C ALA A 78 -4.06 8.84 5.16
N LEU A 79 -3.54 8.48 3.97
CA LEU A 79 -4.03 7.35 3.18
C LEU A 79 -3.88 6.01 3.92
N GLY A 80 -2.73 5.74 4.54
CA GLY A 80 -2.54 4.53 5.33
C GLY A 80 -3.55 4.44 6.48
N SER A 81 -3.72 5.54 7.23
CA SER A 81 -4.71 5.62 8.32
C SER A 81 -6.14 5.44 7.84
N LEU A 82 -6.45 5.99 6.66
CA LEU A 82 -7.75 5.89 6.01
C LEU A 82 -8.05 4.45 5.58
N LEU A 83 -7.12 3.80 4.87
CA LEU A 83 -7.26 2.43 4.41
C LEU A 83 -7.42 1.47 5.59
N LEU A 84 -6.57 1.57 6.61
CA LEU A 84 -6.66 0.71 7.78
C LEU A 84 -8.03 0.80 8.48
N ARG A 85 -8.66 1.98 8.49
CA ARG A 85 -9.97 2.18 9.13
C ARG A 85 -11.15 1.83 8.23
N HIS A 86 -11.07 2.12 6.95
CA HIS A 86 -12.20 2.07 6.01
C HIS A 86 -12.01 1.02 4.90
N ARG A 87 -11.23 -0.04 5.18
CA ARG A 87 -10.82 -1.11 4.24
C ARG A 87 -11.93 -1.52 3.25
N ALA A 88 -13.08 -1.95 3.77
CA ALA A 88 -14.19 -2.46 2.96
C ALA A 88 -14.76 -1.41 1.99
N GLY A 89 -14.87 -0.15 2.42
CA GLY A 89 -15.44 0.93 1.61
C GLY A 89 -14.48 1.52 0.57
N LEU A 90 -13.19 1.17 0.64
CA LEU A 90 -12.14 1.69 -0.25
C LEU A 90 -11.50 0.61 -1.13
N ARG A 91 -11.96 -0.64 -1.02
CA ARG A 91 -11.45 -1.77 -1.80
C ARG A 91 -11.51 -1.52 -3.31
N GLU A 92 -12.60 -0.93 -3.79
CA GLU A 92 -12.77 -0.57 -5.21
C GLU A 92 -11.74 0.45 -5.72
N CYS A 93 -11.11 1.20 -4.81
CA CYS A 93 -10.09 2.20 -5.15
C CYS A 93 -8.66 1.65 -5.08
N CYS A 94 -8.47 0.38 -4.73
CA CYS A 94 -7.14 -0.23 -4.57
C CYS A 94 -6.30 -0.11 -5.85
N PHE A 95 -6.90 -0.28 -7.03
CA PHE A 95 -6.21 -0.14 -8.31
C PHE A 95 -5.60 1.27 -8.49
N GLU A 96 -6.44 2.31 -8.41
CA GLU A 96 -6.02 3.71 -8.58
C GLU A 96 -4.95 4.12 -7.54
N LEU A 97 -5.14 3.65 -6.31
CA LEU A 97 -4.19 3.86 -5.22
C LEU A 97 -2.85 3.21 -5.52
N LEU A 98 -2.85 1.95 -5.93
CA LEU A 98 -1.62 1.21 -6.18
C LEU A 98 -0.83 1.85 -7.31
N MET A 99 -1.47 2.25 -8.41
CA MET A 99 -0.83 2.99 -9.49
C MET A 99 -0.10 4.24 -8.97
N SER A 100 -0.80 5.04 -8.18
CA SER A 100 -0.25 6.29 -7.63
C SER A 100 0.92 6.04 -6.67
N VAL A 101 0.80 5.03 -5.81
CA VAL A 101 1.82 4.67 -4.82
C VAL A 101 3.03 4.02 -5.46
N PHE A 102 2.83 3.22 -6.51
CA PHE A 102 3.91 2.53 -7.23
C PHE A 102 4.91 3.52 -7.84
N HIS A 103 4.43 4.63 -8.41
CA HIS A 103 5.33 5.70 -8.90
C HIS A 103 6.19 6.30 -7.79
N LEU A 104 5.68 6.40 -6.57
CA LEU A 104 6.41 6.95 -5.44
C LEU A 104 7.49 6.00 -4.89
N LEU A 105 7.48 4.71 -5.24
CA LEU A 105 8.56 3.79 -4.92
C LEU A 105 9.87 4.17 -5.62
N ALA A 106 9.80 4.94 -6.71
CA ALA A 106 10.93 5.53 -7.41
C ALA A 106 11.25 6.98 -6.96
N SER A 107 10.53 7.52 -5.97
CA SER A 107 10.73 8.91 -5.53
C SER A 107 12.20 9.17 -5.16
N PRO A 108 12.77 10.35 -5.48
CA PRO A 108 14.13 10.70 -5.05
C PRO A 108 14.26 10.76 -3.52
N ALA A 109 13.19 11.11 -2.81
CA ALA A 109 13.16 11.17 -1.35
C ALA A 109 13.00 9.77 -0.73
N ALA A 110 14.00 9.33 0.03
CA ALA A 110 13.97 8.01 0.68
C ALA A 110 12.81 7.85 1.68
N SER A 111 12.44 8.93 2.37
CA SER A 111 11.30 8.94 3.30
C SER A 111 9.97 8.70 2.59
N VAL A 112 9.78 9.31 1.41
CA VAL A 112 8.60 9.08 0.56
C VAL A 112 8.57 7.63 0.07
N ARG A 113 9.69 7.10 -0.44
CA ARG A 113 9.78 5.68 -0.86
C ARG A 113 9.40 4.73 0.28
N HIS A 114 9.89 5.00 1.50
CA HIS A 114 9.59 4.17 2.67
C HIS A 114 8.09 4.17 3.01
N LYS A 115 7.44 5.34 2.99
CA LYS A 115 5.99 5.44 3.23
C LYS A 115 5.16 4.83 2.10
N ALA A 116 5.59 5.01 0.86
CA ALA A 116 4.98 4.37 -0.30
C ALA A 116 5.03 2.84 -0.17
N LEU A 117 6.19 2.27 0.19
CA LEU A 117 6.32 0.84 0.46
C LEU A 117 5.39 0.38 1.61
N GLY A 118 5.30 1.15 2.69
CA GLY A 118 4.36 0.88 3.78
C GLY A 118 2.90 0.88 3.32
N LEU A 119 2.52 1.80 2.44
CA LEU A 119 1.18 1.86 1.88
C LEU A 119 0.91 0.72 0.89
N THR A 120 1.89 0.30 0.09
CA THR A 120 1.82 -0.89 -0.77
C THR A 120 1.53 -2.15 0.05
N LEU A 121 2.20 -2.33 1.20
CA LEU A 121 1.92 -3.45 2.11
C LEU A 121 0.48 -3.42 2.64
N ILE A 122 -0.03 -2.24 3.00
CA ILE A 122 -1.43 -2.08 3.43
C ILE A 122 -2.38 -2.44 2.29
N LEU A 123 -2.10 -2.03 1.06
CA LEU A 123 -2.94 -2.36 -0.11
C LEU A 123 -2.98 -3.87 -0.37
N LEU A 124 -1.84 -4.55 -0.26
CA LEU A 124 -1.75 -6.01 -0.36
C LEU A 124 -2.54 -6.71 0.75
N GLU A 125 -2.67 -6.12 1.94
CA GLU A 125 -3.57 -6.64 2.98
C GLU A 125 -5.05 -6.37 2.71
N VAL A 126 -5.38 -5.24 2.08
CA VAL A 126 -6.78 -4.83 1.83
C VAL A 126 -7.39 -5.64 0.70
N ASP A 127 -6.66 -5.82 -0.39
CA ASP A 127 -7.07 -6.65 -1.53
C ASP A 127 -5.86 -7.38 -2.12
N PRO A 128 -5.47 -8.53 -1.55
CA PRO A 128 -4.27 -9.25 -1.98
C PRO A 128 -4.34 -9.68 -3.44
N VAL A 129 -5.52 -10.06 -3.94
CA VAL A 129 -5.67 -10.53 -5.32
C VAL A 129 -5.46 -9.37 -6.30
N CYS A 130 -6.19 -8.26 -6.11
CA CYS A 130 -6.04 -7.10 -6.98
C CYS A 130 -4.64 -6.51 -6.84
N ALA A 131 -4.20 -6.18 -5.62
CA ALA A 131 -2.94 -5.49 -5.42
C ALA A 131 -1.74 -6.31 -5.90
N SER A 132 -1.75 -7.65 -5.73
CA SER A 132 -0.63 -8.46 -6.20
C SER A 132 -0.53 -8.50 -7.72
N ARG A 133 -1.66 -8.70 -8.40
CA ARG A 133 -1.70 -8.74 -9.88
C ARG A 133 -1.19 -7.44 -10.48
N GLU A 134 -1.70 -6.32 -9.98
CA GLU A 134 -1.35 -5.01 -10.49
C GLU A 134 0.09 -4.64 -10.13
N LEU A 135 0.56 -4.97 -8.92
CA LEU A 135 1.94 -4.70 -8.53
C LEU A 135 2.94 -5.48 -9.39
N LEU A 136 2.63 -6.74 -9.71
CA LEU A 136 3.47 -7.57 -10.59
C LEU A 136 3.48 -7.06 -12.03
N TYR A 137 2.31 -6.68 -12.56
CA TYR A 137 2.20 -6.06 -13.88
C TYR A 137 3.06 -4.79 -13.97
N LEU A 138 2.98 -3.94 -12.96
CA LEU A 138 3.76 -2.70 -12.91
C LEU A 138 5.25 -2.95 -12.73
N ALA A 139 5.63 -3.91 -11.87
CA ALA A 139 7.03 -4.25 -11.65
C ALA A 139 7.73 -4.77 -12.93
N ALA A 140 7.02 -5.51 -13.79
CA ALA A 140 7.57 -6.01 -15.05
C ALA A 140 8.07 -4.88 -15.99
N THR A 141 7.50 -3.68 -15.88
CA THR A 141 7.90 -2.50 -16.67
C THR A 141 8.51 -1.38 -15.82
N GLY A 142 8.62 -1.62 -14.51
CA GLY A 142 9.08 -0.66 -13.52
C GLY A 142 10.58 -0.46 -13.54
N ASP A 143 11.01 0.67 -12.98
CA ASP A 143 12.43 0.90 -12.78
C ASP A 143 13.04 -0.04 -11.73
N ARG A 144 14.35 0.07 -11.53
CA ARG A 144 15.10 -0.74 -10.57
C ARG A 144 14.54 -0.66 -9.15
N LEU A 145 14.20 0.54 -8.67
CA LEU A 145 13.74 0.75 -7.28
C LEU A 145 12.33 0.23 -7.08
N GLN A 146 11.48 0.38 -8.09
CA GLN A 146 10.12 -0.16 -8.10
C GLN A 146 10.10 -1.69 -8.08
N ARG A 147 10.96 -2.34 -8.87
CA ARG A 147 11.14 -3.79 -8.85
C ARG A 147 11.65 -4.28 -7.51
N LEU A 148 12.69 -3.64 -6.98
CA LEU A 148 13.23 -3.94 -5.65
C LEU A 148 12.16 -3.80 -4.56
N ALA A 149 11.42 -2.69 -4.56
CA ALA A 149 10.37 -2.44 -3.57
C ALA A 149 9.23 -3.47 -3.67
N THR A 150 8.89 -3.91 -4.89
CA THR A 150 7.90 -4.96 -5.13
C THR A 150 8.36 -6.29 -4.54
N MET A 151 9.59 -6.71 -4.84
CA MET A 151 10.20 -7.92 -4.28
C MET A 151 10.24 -7.89 -2.76
N VAL A 152 10.63 -6.75 -2.17
CA VAL A 152 10.64 -6.54 -0.71
C VAL A 152 9.22 -6.60 -0.13
N ALA A 153 8.22 -6.04 -0.81
CA ALA A 153 6.84 -6.06 -0.35
C ALA A 153 6.30 -7.49 -0.27
N PHE A 154 6.46 -8.27 -1.33
CA PHE A 154 6.04 -9.68 -1.34
C PHE A 154 6.83 -10.53 -0.36
N ARG A 155 8.16 -10.31 -0.27
CA ARG A 155 8.98 -11.01 0.71
C ARG A 155 8.49 -10.77 2.13
N ARG A 156 8.16 -9.52 2.47
CA ARG A 156 7.59 -9.17 3.78
C ARG A 156 6.24 -9.83 4.03
N LEU A 157 5.44 -10.05 2.99
CA LEU A 157 4.18 -10.79 3.13
C LEU A 157 4.42 -12.28 3.33
N LEU A 158 5.33 -12.90 2.57
CA LEU A 158 5.70 -14.30 2.72
C LEU A 158 6.32 -14.60 4.09
N CYS A 159 7.11 -13.67 4.64
CA CYS A 159 7.67 -13.82 5.99
C CYS A 159 6.62 -13.70 7.13
N ARG A 160 5.37 -13.30 6.84
CA ARG A 160 4.31 -13.33 7.86
C ARG A 160 3.86 -14.77 8.02
N GLY A 161 4.52 -15.46 8.95
CA GLY A 161 4.28 -16.88 9.24
C GLY A 161 2.83 -17.21 9.66
N PRO A 162 2.55 -18.50 9.91
CA PRO A 162 1.22 -18.99 10.24
C PRO A 162 0.70 -18.31 11.52
N GLY A 163 -0.46 -17.67 11.45
CA GLY A 163 -1.10 -16.97 12.58
C GLY A 163 -1.51 -15.52 12.32
N GLN A 164 -1.15 -14.94 11.17
CA GLN A 164 -1.73 -13.68 10.70
C GLN A 164 -2.82 -13.96 9.66
N PRO A 165 -3.88 -13.13 9.57
CA PRO A 165 -5.04 -13.35 8.68
C PRO A 165 -4.72 -13.12 7.18
N PHE A 166 -3.45 -13.30 6.77
CA PHE A 166 -3.03 -13.16 5.39
C PHE A 166 -2.99 -14.54 4.73
N ASN A 167 -3.95 -14.79 3.84
CA ASN A 167 -3.97 -16.02 3.07
C ASN A 167 -2.97 -15.92 1.93
N VAL A 168 -1.76 -16.45 2.16
CA VAL A 168 -0.69 -16.54 1.15
C VAL A 168 -1.17 -17.22 -0.14
N TRP A 169 -2.15 -18.12 -0.04
CA TRP A 169 -2.88 -18.76 -1.15
C TRP A 169 -3.55 -17.81 -2.14
N LEU A 170 -3.80 -16.55 -1.74
CA LEU A 170 -4.36 -15.53 -2.63
C LEU A 170 -3.29 -14.85 -3.49
N LEU A 171 -2.01 -15.10 -3.21
CA LEU A 171 -0.92 -14.57 -4.00
C LEU A 171 -0.77 -15.37 -5.31
N PRO A 172 -0.43 -14.70 -6.42
CA PRO A 172 -0.11 -15.36 -7.68
C PRO A 172 1.29 -15.98 -7.62
N MET A 173 1.42 -17.12 -6.92
CA MET A 173 2.69 -17.76 -6.60
C MET A 173 3.59 -18.00 -7.82
N GLN A 174 3.02 -18.41 -8.95
CA GLN A 174 3.77 -18.61 -10.20
C GLN A 174 4.44 -17.31 -10.69
N ALA A 175 3.68 -16.21 -10.73
CA ALA A 175 4.21 -14.92 -11.18
C ALA A 175 5.21 -14.33 -10.18
N LEU A 176 5.06 -14.63 -8.89
CA LEU A 176 6.07 -14.29 -7.88
C LEU A 176 7.36 -15.06 -8.09
N TYR A 177 7.27 -16.37 -8.33
CA TYR A 177 8.42 -17.21 -8.61
C TYR A 177 9.17 -16.70 -9.85
N GLU A 178 8.46 -16.40 -10.94
CA GLU A 178 9.04 -15.84 -12.17
C GLU A 178 9.74 -14.49 -11.92
N LEU A 179 9.13 -13.59 -11.16
CA LEU A 179 9.74 -12.31 -10.79
C LEU A 179 11.06 -12.52 -10.02
N TYR A 180 11.06 -13.37 -9.00
CA TYR A 180 12.27 -13.61 -8.20
C TYR A 180 13.35 -14.33 -8.99
N LEU A 181 12.98 -15.30 -9.83
CA LEU A 181 13.90 -16.03 -10.70
C LEU A 181 14.59 -15.12 -11.70
N GLU A 182 13.82 -14.26 -12.39
CA GLU A 182 14.36 -13.29 -13.37
C GLU A 182 15.47 -12.44 -12.73
N HIS A 183 15.28 -12.01 -11.49
CA HIS A 183 16.24 -11.17 -10.79
C HIS A 183 17.38 -11.93 -10.12
N ALA A 184 17.16 -13.16 -9.65
CA ALA A 184 18.21 -14.01 -9.09
C ALA A 184 19.29 -14.35 -10.14
N GLU A 185 18.91 -14.41 -11.42
CA GLU A 185 19.83 -14.69 -12.53
C GLU A 185 20.52 -13.44 -13.08
N GLN A 186 20.20 -12.22 -12.60
CA GLN A 186 20.78 -10.97 -13.10
C GLN A 186 22.16 -10.68 -12.48
N PRO A 187 23.27 -10.77 -13.25
CA PRO A 187 24.61 -10.59 -12.70
C PRO A 187 25.02 -9.13 -12.49
N ALA A 188 24.25 -8.17 -13.04
CA ALA A 188 24.62 -6.75 -13.07
C ALA A 188 24.15 -5.95 -11.83
N ASP A 189 23.29 -6.52 -10.99
CA ASP A 189 22.69 -5.83 -9.85
C ASP A 189 22.64 -6.73 -8.62
N ASP A 190 23.68 -6.64 -7.78
CA ASP A 190 23.80 -7.49 -6.58
C ASP A 190 22.63 -7.36 -5.61
N VAL A 191 21.98 -6.20 -5.54
CA VAL A 191 20.86 -5.99 -4.61
C VAL A 191 19.61 -6.70 -5.11
N LEU A 192 19.26 -6.54 -6.39
CA LEU A 192 18.14 -7.26 -6.99
C LEU A 192 18.37 -8.76 -6.98
N ARG A 193 19.60 -9.19 -7.30
CA ARG A 193 20.00 -10.59 -7.24
C ARG A 193 19.81 -11.18 -5.86
N THR A 194 20.30 -10.50 -4.82
CA THR A 194 20.16 -10.95 -3.44
C THR A 194 18.70 -11.07 -3.03
N GLU A 195 17.87 -10.08 -3.34
CA GLU A 195 16.44 -10.13 -3.05
C GLU A 195 15.71 -11.20 -3.90
N GLY A 196 16.21 -11.49 -5.11
CA GLY A 196 15.78 -12.59 -5.96
C GLY A 196 15.96 -13.94 -5.27
N CYS A 197 17.20 -14.24 -4.88
CA CYS A 197 17.55 -15.48 -4.18
C CYS A 197 16.76 -15.64 -2.88
N LEU A 198 16.69 -14.60 -2.04
CA LEU A 198 15.94 -14.65 -0.78
C LEU A 198 14.44 -14.89 -1.00
N GLY A 199 13.87 -14.34 -2.08
CA GLY A 199 12.48 -14.57 -2.43
C GLY A 199 12.21 -16.01 -2.85
N LEU A 200 13.09 -16.59 -3.67
CA LEU A 200 13.00 -18.00 -4.09
C LEU A 200 13.06 -18.95 -2.90
N GLU A 201 14.04 -18.78 -2.01
CA GLU A 201 14.17 -19.60 -0.79
C GLU A 201 12.90 -19.56 0.06
N LEU A 202 12.30 -18.38 0.22
CA LEU A 202 11.06 -18.23 0.99
C LEU A 202 9.86 -18.87 0.29
N LEU A 203 9.76 -18.77 -1.03
CA LEU A 203 8.68 -19.40 -1.79
C LEU A 203 8.75 -20.92 -1.70
N GLU A 204 9.94 -21.51 -1.80
CA GLU A 204 10.14 -22.96 -1.64
C GLU A 204 9.63 -23.44 -0.27
N HIS A 205 10.05 -22.79 0.81
CA HIS A 205 9.58 -23.10 2.16
C HIS A 205 8.06 -22.88 2.35
N THR A 206 7.50 -21.89 1.67
CA THR A 206 6.07 -21.59 1.75
C THR A 206 5.25 -22.67 1.04
N CYS A 207 5.67 -23.11 -0.15
CA CYS A 207 5.01 -24.16 -0.92
C CYS A 207 5.07 -25.53 -0.21
N GLU A 208 6.22 -25.88 0.39
CA GLU A 208 6.34 -27.10 1.20
C GLU A 208 5.37 -27.11 2.39
N TYR A 209 5.21 -25.97 3.06
CA TYR A 209 4.27 -25.83 4.19
C TYR A 209 2.81 -25.98 3.75
N VAL A 210 2.47 -25.35 2.62
CA VAL A 210 1.19 -25.41 1.93
C VAL A 210 0.77 -26.86 1.66
N ASP A 211 1.64 -27.64 1.01
CA ASP A 211 1.37 -29.03 0.66
C ASP A 211 1.21 -29.91 1.91
N HIS A 212 1.91 -29.59 3.00
CA HIS A 212 1.82 -30.32 4.26
C HIS A 212 0.45 -30.11 4.95
N CYS A 213 -0.05 -28.87 5.00
CA CYS A 213 -1.37 -28.58 5.58
C CYS A 213 -2.52 -29.23 4.81
N ASP A 214 -2.47 -29.23 3.48
CA ASP A 214 -3.46 -29.90 2.63
C ASP A 214 -3.47 -31.42 2.82
N SER A 215 -2.33 -32.00 3.21
CA SER A 215 -2.21 -33.43 3.49
C SER A 215 -2.75 -33.84 4.88
N GLU A 216 -2.64 -32.96 5.89
CA GLU A 216 -3.17 -33.20 7.24
C GLU A 216 -4.69 -33.07 7.31
N ASP A 217 -5.29 -32.11 6.59
CA ASP A 217 -6.76 -31.97 6.54
C ASP A 217 -7.44 -33.14 5.81
N ARG A 218 -6.73 -33.81 4.89
CA ARG A 218 -7.21 -35.04 4.23
C ARG A 218 -7.02 -36.32 5.06
N ALA A 219 -6.32 -36.23 6.20
CA ALA A 219 -5.98 -37.36 7.04
C ALA A 219 -6.89 -37.51 8.26
N THR A 220 -8.11 -36.93 8.26
CA THR A 220 -9.15 -37.30 9.22
C THR A 220 -9.88 -38.56 8.71
N PRO A 221 -9.70 -39.74 9.35
CA PRO A 221 -10.51 -40.91 9.05
C PRO A 221 -11.87 -40.77 9.75
N ASP A 222 -12.94 -41.16 9.05
CA ASP A 222 -14.27 -41.44 9.62
C ASP A 222 -14.22 -42.45 10.78
#